data_AF-A3WU94-F1
#
_entry.id   AF-A3WU94-F1
#
_cell.length_a   1.000
_cell.length_b   1.000
_cell.length_c   1.000
_cell.angle_alpha   90.00
_cell.angle_beta   90.00
_cell.angle_gamma   90.00
#
_symmetry.space_group_name_H-M   'P 1'
#
loop_
_entity.id
_entity.type
_entity.pdbx_description
1 polymer ?
#
loop_
_entity_poly.entity_id
_entity_poly.type
_entity_poly.pdbx_seq_one_letter_code
_entity_poly.pdbx_strand_id
1 'polypeptide(L)' 'MFNWVVTFLVIALIAGVLGFGGIAGASIEIAKIIFFVALILLLVSAVIGLLRGRPRV' A
#
# COMPACT_ATOMS: atom_id res chain seq x y z
N MET A 1 1.73 -6.34 26.94
CA MET A 1 1.82 -5.87 25.54
C MET A 1 2.58 -6.85 24.66
N PHE A 2 3.80 -7.30 25.03
CA PHE A 2 4.57 -8.29 24.24
C PHE A 2 3.83 -9.61 23.97
N ASN A 3 3.07 -10.11 24.97
CA ASN A 3 2.25 -11.31 24.82
C ASN A 3 1.21 -11.17 23.67
N TRP A 4 0.55 -10.02 23.56
CA TRP A 4 -0.41 -9.77 22.48
C TRP A 4 0.22 -9.75 21.10
N VAL A 5 1.42 -9.18 20.95
CA VAL A 5 2.17 -9.16 19.68
C VAL A 5 2.52 -10.58 19.24
N VAL A 6 2.98 -11.41 20.17
CA VAL A 6 3.31 -12.82 19.89
C VAL A 6 2.07 -13.61 19.49
N THR A 7 0.94 -13.41 20.18
CA THR A 7 -0.32 -14.07 19.83
C THR A 7 -0.79 -13.69 18.43
N PHE A 8 -0.77 -12.41 18.07
CA PHE A 8 -1.13 -11.97 16.72
C PHE A 8 -0.18 -12.48 15.64
N LEU A 9 1.12 -12.57 15.93
CA LEU A 9 2.10 -13.14 15.01
C LEU A 9 1.78 -14.61 14.69
N VAL A 10 1.47 -15.41 15.70
CA VAL A 10 1.10 -16.81 15.53
C VAL A 10 -0.18 -16.95 14.72
N ILE A 11 -1.20 -16.14 15.03
CA ILE A 11 -2.47 -16.13 14.27
C ILE A 11 -2.23 -15.77 12.81
N ALA A 12 -1.41 -14.74 12.52
CA ALA A 12 -1.10 -14.31 11.16
C ALA A 12 -0.36 -15.39 10.36
N LEU A 13 0.59 -16.10 10.99
CA LEU A 13 1.30 -17.23 10.37
C LEU A 13 0.35 -18.38 10.03
N ILE A 14 -0.49 -18.78 11.00
CA ILE A 14 -1.49 -19.84 10.79
C ILE A 14 -2.45 -19.44 9.68
N ALA A 15 -2.99 -18.22 9.72
CA ALA A 15 -3.87 -17.68 8.68
C ALA A 15 -3.19 -17.71 7.29
N GLY A 16 -1.93 -17.28 7.20
CA GLY A 16 -1.15 -17.31 5.96
C GLY A 16 -1.00 -18.71 5.39
N VAL A 17 -0.67 -19.70 6.23
CA VAL A 17 -0.51 -21.11 5.81
C VAL A 17 -1.86 -21.76 5.47
N LEU A 18 -2.93 -21.45 6.19
CA LEU A 18 -4.27 -21.98 5.96
C LEU A 18 -4.97 -21.44 4.70
N GLY A 19 -4.32 -20.57 3.92
CA GLY A 19 -4.83 -20.15 2.63
C GLY A 19 -5.45 -18.75 2.59
N PHE A 20 -5.17 -17.86 3.56
CA PHE A 20 -5.48 -16.44 3.41
C PHE A 20 -4.81 -15.78 2.18
N GLY A 21 -3.89 -16.50 1.51
CA GLY A 21 -3.32 -16.11 0.22
C GLY A 21 -4.35 -15.82 -0.88
N GLY A 22 -5.54 -16.43 -0.86
CA GLY A 22 -6.60 -16.14 -1.84
C GLY A 22 -7.16 -14.72 -1.73
N ILE A 23 -7.41 -14.27 -0.50
CA ILE A 23 -7.88 -12.89 -0.21
C ILE A 23 -6.73 -11.90 -0.43
N ALA A 24 -5.51 -12.30 -0.10
CA ALA A 24 -4.32 -11.51 -0.41
C ALA A 24 -4.18 -11.30 -1.93
N GLY A 25 -4.44 -12.32 -2.75
CA GLY A 25 -4.45 -12.22 -4.22
C GLY A 25 -5.47 -11.21 -4.76
N ALA A 26 -6.72 -11.28 -4.30
CA ALA A 26 -7.76 -10.30 -4.69
C ALA A 26 -7.40 -8.88 -4.26
N SER A 27 -6.81 -8.74 -3.07
CA SER A 27 -6.36 -7.45 -2.53
C SER A 27 -5.18 -6.87 -3.33
N ILE A 28 -4.27 -7.72 -3.80
CA ILE A 28 -3.14 -7.33 -4.66
C ILE A 28 -3.64 -6.70 -5.98
N GLU A 29 -4.66 -7.28 -6.60
CA GLU A 29 -5.22 -6.75 -7.86
C GLU A 29 -5.81 -5.34 -7.67
N ILE A 30 -6.58 -5.12 -6.60
CA ILE A 30 -7.14 -3.80 -6.28
C ILE A 30 -6.02 -2.81 -5.95
N ALA A 31 -5.02 -3.23 -5.17
CA ALA A 31 -3.88 -2.40 -4.80
C ALA A 31 -3.07 -1.95 -6.03
N LYS A 32 -2.88 -2.82 -7.04
CA LYS A 32 -2.22 -2.46 -8.30
C LYS A 32 -2.94 -1.31 -8.99
N ILE A 33 -4.27 -1.38 -9.10
CA ILE A 33 -5.08 -0.34 -9.75
C ILE A 33 -4.88 1.01 -9.04
N ILE A 34 -5.01 1.03 -7.72
CA ILE A 34 -4.83 2.24 -6.90
C ILE A 34 -3.39 2.76 -7.04
N PHE A 35 -2.39 1.89 -7.02
CA PHE A 35 -0.99 2.26 -7.18
C PHE A 35 -0.73 2.95 -8.52
N PHE A 36 -1.26 2.42 -9.63
CA PHE A 36 -1.13 3.05 -10.95
C PHE A 36 -1.83 4.41 -11.01
N VAL A 37 -3.04 4.53 -10.45
CA VAL A 37 -3.74 5.83 -10.37
C VAL A 37 -2.92 6.84 -9.57
N ALA A 38 -2.44 6.43 -8.39
CA ALA A 38 -1.58 7.26 -7.55
C ALA A 38 -0.28 7.65 -8.27
N LEU A 39 0.33 6.74 -9.04
CA LEU A 39 1.52 6.99 -9.82
C LEU A 39 1.27 8.04 -10.91
N ILE A 40 0.16 7.95 -11.64
CA ILE A 40 -0.22 8.94 -12.65
C ILE A 40 -0.43 10.31 -12.01
N LEU A 41 -1.19 10.37 -10.91
CA LEU A 41 -1.42 11.62 -10.17
C LEU A 41 -0.11 12.19 -9.59
N LEU A 42 0.78 11.33 -9.11
CA LEU A 42 2.11 11.70 -8.62
C LEU A 42 2.94 12.31 -9.75
N LEU A 43 2.98 11.68 -10.92
CA LEU A 43 3.69 12.20 -12.07
C LEU A 43 3.11 13.54 -12.53
N VAL A 44 1.79 13.65 -12.65
CA VAL A 44 1.13 14.91 -13.02
C VAL A 44 1.43 16.00 -11.99
N SER A 45 1.27 15.73 -10.70
CA SER A 45 1.55 16.70 -9.64
C SER A 45 3.03 17.07 -9.54
N ALA A 46 3.95 16.13 -9.77
CA ALA A 46 5.38 16.37 -9.81
C ALA A 46 5.77 17.26 -11.00
N VAL A 47 5.22 16.99 -12.19
CA VAL A 47 5.43 17.82 -13.38
C VAL A 47 4.84 19.22 -13.17
N ILE A 48 3.61 19.33 -12.66
CA ILE A 48 3.01 20.64 -12.33
C ILE A 48 3.85 21.38 -11.28
N GLY A 49 4.32 20.70 -10.24
CA GLY A 49 5.16 21.28 -9.19
C GLY A 49 6.50 21.78 -9.73
N LEU A 50 7.11 21.03 -10.65
CA LEU A 50 8.33 21.42 -11.33
C LEU A 50 8.11 22.63 -12.24
N LEU A 51 7.02 22.63 -13.02
CA LEU A 51 6.65 23.72 -13.93
C LEU A 51 6.22 25.00 -13.21
N ARG A 52 5.57 24.88 -12.04
CA ARG A 52 5.13 26.02 -11.22
C ARG A 52 6.25 26.70 -10.44
N GLY A 53 7.51 26.24 -10.59
CA GLY A 53 8.73 26.91 -10.14
C GLY A 53 8.55 27.86 -8.96
N ARG A 54 8.61 27.32 -7.73
CA ARG A 54 8.63 28.02 -6.42
C ARG A 54 8.13 29.48 -6.46
N PRO A 55 6.90 29.79 -6.00
CA PRO A 55 6.57 31.16 -5.62
C PRO A 55 7.56 31.57 -4.53
N ARG A 56 8.50 32.46 -4.88
CA ARG A 56 9.34 33.15 -3.91
C ARG A 56 8.46 34.23 -3.29
N VAL A 57 7.79 33.90 -2.20
CA VAL A 57 7.29 34.85 -1.21
C VAL A 57 8.00 34.57 0.10
#